data_AF-A0A1F9UXY5-F1
#
_entry.id   AF-A0A1F9UXY5-F1
#
_cell.length_a   1.000
_cell.length_b   1.000
_cell.length_c   1.000
_cell.angle_alpha   90.00
_cell.angle_beta   90.00
_cell.angle_gamma   90.00
#
_symmetry.space_group_name_H-M   'P 1'
#
loop_
_entity.id
_entity.type
_entity.pdbx_description
1 polymer ?
#
loop_
_entity_poly.entity_id
_entity_poly.type
_entity_poly.pdbx_seq_one_letter_code
_entity_poly.pdbx_strand_id
1 'polypeptide(L)'
;MTPEDVREFQRSRVDVFGAPLAIDGAVGPLTQWALDLFSCSPRRRAVVHRAQSALGITEDPPGSNRGHRIDEWLGRCHVSTGLPWCAAFASWCLETVAIAGAQALGGHFPAVDSPLPGDVMWFSTGAGKGHCGLVVGLGPHEVMTIEGNCLDAVRCVRRARDRVRFSSTGVDIQGTCPASIARAPFMGAALEGTR
;
A
#
# COMPACT_ATOMS: atom_id res chain seq x y z
N MET A 1 3.33 14.79 -24.06
CA MET A 1 1.91 14.79 -23.65
C MET A 1 1.44 16.24 -23.73
N THR A 2 0.44 16.50 -24.56
CA THR A 2 -0.15 17.84 -24.68
C THR A 2 -1.04 18.14 -23.46
N PRO A 3 -1.39 19.40 -23.18
CA PRO A 3 -2.34 19.70 -22.10
C PRO A 3 -3.70 18.99 -22.25
N GLU A 4 -4.16 18.71 -23.47
CA GLU A 4 -5.43 17.99 -23.67
C GLU A 4 -5.29 16.50 -23.37
N ASP A 5 -4.18 15.88 -23.80
CA ASP A 5 -3.87 14.48 -23.43
C ASP A 5 -3.82 14.33 -21.89
N VAL A 6 -3.26 15.32 -21.19
CA VAL A 6 -3.21 15.34 -19.73
C VAL A 6 -4.62 15.43 -19.13
N ARG A 7 -5.51 16.29 -19.67
CA ARG A 7 -6.90 16.37 -19.20
C ARG A 7 -7.66 15.07 -19.44
N GLU A 8 -7.48 14.43 -20.59
CA GLU A 8 -8.09 13.14 -20.89
C GLU A 8 -7.66 12.08 -19.87
N PHE A 9 -6.36 12.03 -19.56
CA PHE A 9 -5.84 11.17 -18.50
C PHE A 9 -6.47 11.52 -17.14
N GLN A 10 -6.47 12.80 -16.74
CA GLN A 10 -6.99 13.26 -15.45
C GLN A 10 -8.48 12.92 -15.24
N ARG A 11 -9.32 12.96 -16.30
CA ARG A 11 -10.77 12.69 -16.23
C ARG A 11 -11.14 11.31 -15.67
N SER A 12 -10.26 10.32 -15.78
CA SER A 12 -10.57 8.90 -15.44
C SER A 12 -9.59 8.28 -14.45
N ARG A 13 -8.83 9.11 -13.74
CA ARG A 13 -7.73 8.68 -12.87
C ARG A 13 -7.80 9.36 -11.51
N VAL A 14 -7.26 8.67 -10.52
CA VAL A 14 -7.18 9.12 -9.13
C VAL A 14 -5.73 9.33 -8.71
N ASP A 15 -5.53 10.16 -7.70
CA ASP A 15 -4.25 10.32 -7.01
C ASP A 15 -3.98 9.14 -6.07
N VAL A 16 -2.83 9.17 -5.37
CA VAL A 16 -2.43 8.13 -4.41
C VAL A 16 -3.45 7.90 -3.28
N PHE A 17 -4.23 8.92 -2.91
CA PHE A 17 -5.24 8.86 -1.85
C PHE A 17 -6.60 8.39 -2.36
N GLY A 18 -6.72 8.00 -3.63
CA GLY A 18 -7.97 7.60 -4.25
C GLY A 18 -8.88 8.79 -4.61
N ALA A 19 -8.40 10.03 -4.51
CA ALA A 19 -9.17 11.21 -4.89
C ALA A 19 -9.05 11.47 -6.40
N PRO A 20 -10.11 11.95 -7.09
CA PRO A 20 -10.01 12.33 -8.50
C PRO A 20 -8.92 13.39 -8.72
N LEU A 21 -8.17 13.26 -9.82
CA LEU A 21 -7.17 14.28 -10.20
C LEU A 21 -7.86 15.60 -10.59
N ALA A 22 -7.18 16.72 -10.33
CA ALA A 22 -7.58 18.01 -10.90
C ALA A 22 -7.45 17.96 -12.43
N ILE A 23 -8.46 18.44 -13.16
CA ILE A 23 -8.50 18.40 -14.63
C ILE A 23 -8.00 19.76 -15.17
N ASP A 24 -6.72 20.04 -14.96
CA ASP A 24 -6.08 21.32 -15.31
C ASP A 24 -5.21 21.24 -16.57
N GLY A 25 -4.86 20.02 -17.03
CA GLY A 25 -3.94 19.80 -18.14
C GLY A 25 -2.47 19.99 -17.77
N ALA A 26 -2.15 20.11 -16.46
CA ALA A 26 -0.80 20.24 -15.94
C ALA A 26 -0.31 18.91 -15.33
N VAL A 27 0.96 18.58 -15.56
CA VAL A 27 1.59 17.41 -14.93
C VAL A 27 2.19 17.82 -13.59
N GLY A 28 1.33 17.96 -12.58
CA GLY A 28 1.74 18.15 -11.19
C GLY A 28 2.16 16.83 -10.51
N PRO A 29 2.64 16.85 -9.26
CA PRO A 29 3.14 15.65 -8.57
C PRO A 29 2.11 14.50 -8.48
N LEU A 30 0.83 14.81 -8.28
CA LEU A 30 -0.23 13.79 -8.21
C LEU A 30 -0.55 13.19 -9.59
N THR A 31 -0.54 14.01 -10.63
CA THR A 31 -0.70 13.54 -12.01
C THR A 31 0.50 12.70 -12.45
N GLN A 32 1.72 13.12 -12.11
CA GLN A 32 2.92 12.34 -12.36
C GLN A 32 2.88 11.00 -11.63
N TRP A 33 2.49 10.98 -10.35
CA TRP A 33 2.32 9.75 -9.59
C TRP A 33 1.36 8.77 -10.29
N ALA A 34 0.22 9.28 -10.76
CA ALA A 34 -0.77 8.46 -11.45
C ALA A 34 -0.27 7.96 -12.81
N LEU A 35 0.51 8.76 -13.55
CA LEU A 35 1.15 8.35 -14.80
C LEU A 35 2.18 7.24 -14.58
N ASP A 36 3.01 7.37 -13.54
CA ASP A 36 4.01 6.36 -13.17
C ASP A 36 3.33 5.05 -12.78
N LEU A 37 2.26 5.11 -11.97
CA LEU A 37 1.43 3.93 -11.70
C LEU A 37 0.81 3.36 -12.98
N PHE A 38 0.35 4.20 -13.89
CA PHE A 38 -0.24 3.77 -15.16
C PHE A 38 0.77 3.04 -16.06
N SER A 39 2.06 3.35 -15.95
CA SER A 39 3.15 2.63 -16.63
C SER A 39 3.36 1.19 -16.13
N CYS A 40 2.92 0.88 -14.91
CA CYS A 40 3.01 -0.47 -14.33
C CYS A 40 1.95 -1.41 -14.94
N SER A 41 2.15 -2.73 -14.81
CA SER A 41 1.20 -3.72 -15.35
C SER A 41 -0.22 -3.58 -14.76
N PRO A 42 -1.28 -3.99 -15.49
CA PRO A 42 -2.65 -3.94 -14.99
C PRO A 42 -2.84 -4.62 -13.63
N ARG A 43 -2.08 -5.70 -13.37
CA ARG A 43 -2.09 -6.41 -12.09
C ARG A 43 -1.61 -5.52 -10.94
N ARG A 44 -0.48 -4.82 -11.09
CA ARG A 44 0.05 -3.89 -10.08
C ARG A 44 -0.94 -2.75 -9.80
N ARG A 45 -1.54 -2.19 -10.85
CA ARG A 45 -2.56 -1.15 -10.72
C ARG A 45 -3.80 -1.63 -9.97
N ALA A 46 -4.24 -2.87 -10.20
CA ALA A 46 -5.37 -3.45 -9.49
C ALA A 46 -5.10 -3.61 -7.98
N VAL A 47 -3.89 -4.03 -7.60
CA VAL A 47 -3.48 -4.13 -6.18
C VAL A 47 -3.54 -2.76 -5.51
N VAL A 48 -2.95 -1.74 -6.14
CA VAL A 48 -2.95 -0.37 -5.61
C VAL A 48 -4.37 0.19 -5.52
N HIS A 49 -5.20 0.00 -6.55
CA HIS A 49 -6.59 0.45 -6.56
C HIS A 49 -7.42 -0.19 -5.42
N ARG A 50 -7.23 -1.48 -5.14
CA ARG A 50 -7.87 -2.14 -3.98
C ARG A 50 -7.43 -1.51 -2.67
N ALA A 51 -6.13 -1.26 -2.51
CA ALA A 51 -5.60 -0.61 -1.32
C ALA A 51 -6.18 0.80 -1.14
N GLN A 52 -6.27 1.58 -2.21
CA GLN A 52 -6.90 2.90 -2.22
C GLN A 52 -8.37 2.86 -1.81
N SER A 53 -9.13 1.88 -2.32
CA SER A 53 -10.56 1.71 -1.99
C SER A 53 -10.85 1.44 -0.51
N ALA A 54 -9.83 1.05 0.25
CA ALA A 54 -9.93 0.75 1.67
C ALA A 54 -9.44 1.89 2.58
N LEU A 55 -8.85 2.96 2.02
CA LEU A 55 -8.36 4.09 2.80
C LEU A 55 -9.45 4.66 3.71
N GLY A 56 -9.11 4.84 5.00
CA GLY A 56 -10.03 5.34 6.00
C GLY A 56 -10.98 4.29 6.61
N ILE A 57 -10.94 3.02 6.19
CA ILE A 57 -11.59 1.94 6.95
C ILE A 57 -10.91 1.83 8.31
N THR A 58 -11.70 1.94 9.39
CA THR A 58 -11.26 1.89 10.78
C THR A 58 -11.78 0.65 11.49
N GLU A 59 -11.17 0.33 12.63
CA GLU A 59 -11.71 -0.60 13.60
C GLU A 59 -13.02 -0.07 14.23
N ASP A 60 -13.92 -1.00 14.56
CA ASP A 60 -15.18 -0.74 15.23
C ASP A 60 -15.47 -1.85 16.27
N PRO A 61 -15.33 -1.58 17.58
CA PRO A 61 -14.93 -0.30 18.17
C PRO A 61 -13.44 0.03 17.94
N PRO A 62 -13.02 1.32 18.04
CA PRO A 62 -11.62 1.70 17.86
C PRO A 62 -10.67 0.94 18.78
N GLY A 63 -9.59 0.43 18.21
CA GLY A 63 -8.52 -0.25 18.94
C GLY A 63 -8.81 -1.73 19.27
N SER A 64 -9.90 -2.29 18.77
CA SER A 64 -10.34 -3.67 19.02
C SER A 64 -9.76 -4.72 18.06
N ASN A 65 -9.11 -4.32 16.97
CA ASN A 65 -8.83 -5.17 15.81
C ASN A 65 -10.10 -5.84 15.22
N ARG A 66 -11.27 -5.22 15.39
CA ARG A 66 -12.57 -5.69 14.87
C ARG A 66 -13.19 -4.69 13.93
N GLY A 67 -14.13 -5.15 13.13
CA GLY A 67 -14.95 -4.36 12.22
C GLY A 67 -15.41 -5.23 11.07
N HIS A 68 -16.55 -4.93 10.45
CA HIS A 68 -17.14 -5.82 9.43
C HIS A 68 -16.12 -6.21 8.33
N ARG A 69 -15.45 -5.22 7.74
CA ARG A 69 -14.44 -5.43 6.68
C ARG A 69 -13.17 -6.13 7.19
N ILE A 70 -12.75 -5.80 8.41
CA ILE A 70 -11.56 -6.37 9.04
C ILE A 70 -11.78 -7.85 9.34
N ASP A 71 -12.95 -8.19 9.89
CA ASP A 71 -13.36 -9.56 10.19
C ASP A 71 -13.49 -10.38 8.89
N GLU A 72 -13.98 -9.79 7.78
CA GLU A 72 -13.99 -10.43 6.46
C GLU A 72 -12.57 -10.76 5.96
N TRP A 73 -11.62 -9.83 6.09
CA TRP A 73 -10.22 -10.06 5.67
C TRP A 73 -9.54 -11.15 6.50
N LEU A 74 -9.73 -11.13 7.82
CA LEU A 74 -9.22 -12.17 8.72
C LEU A 74 -9.86 -13.54 8.41
N GLY A 75 -11.17 -13.56 8.18
CA GLY A 75 -11.92 -14.77 7.80
C GLY A 75 -11.42 -15.38 6.48
N ARG A 76 -11.10 -14.56 5.47
CA ARG A 76 -10.49 -15.02 4.21
C ARG A 76 -9.13 -15.71 4.42
N CYS A 77 -8.40 -15.32 5.46
CA CYS A 77 -7.13 -15.95 5.83
C CYS A 77 -7.30 -17.15 6.78
N HIS A 78 -8.55 -17.57 7.05
CA HIS A 78 -8.88 -18.68 7.96
C HIS A 78 -8.32 -18.51 9.38
N VAL A 79 -8.25 -17.28 9.87
CA VAL A 79 -7.83 -16.96 11.25
C VAL A 79 -8.98 -16.34 12.04
N SER A 80 -8.85 -16.36 13.37
CA SER A 80 -9.81 -15.74 14.28
C SER A 80 -9.88 -14.22 14.08
N THR A 81 -11.04 -13.64 14.35
CA THR A 81 -11.22 -12.18 14.38
C THR A 81 -10.54 -11.57 15.61
N GLY A 82 -10.27 -10.26 15.59
CA GLY A 82 -9.59 -9.56 16.69
C GLY A 82 -8.07 -9.67 16.70
N LEU A 83 -7.49 -10.32 15.68
CA LEU A 83 -6.05 -10.36 15.45
C LEU A 83 -5.58 -9.11 14.70
N PRO A 84 -4.30 -8.71 14.85
CA PRO A 84 -3.69 -7.73 13.97
C PRO A 84 -3.92 -8.08 12.50
N TRP A 85 -4.29 -7.10 11.69
CA TRP A 85 -4.93 -7.34 10.39
C TRP A 85 -4.19 -6.73 9.19
N CYS A 86 -2.98 -6.19 9.39
CA CYS A 86 -2.17 -5.59 8.32
C CYS A 86 -1.91 -6.57 7.15
N ALA A 87 -1.54 -7.81 7.45
CA ALA A 87 -1.24 -8.83 6.44
C ALA A 87 -2.50 -9.44 5.81
N ALA A 88 -3.60 -9.55 6.58
CA ALA A 88 -4.89 -9.98 6.03
C ALA A 88 -5.42 -8.95 5.02
N PHE A 89 -5.30 -7.65 5.33
CA PHE A 89 -5.58 -6.56 4.39
C PHE A 89 -4.70 -6.64 3.14
N ALA A 90 -3.37 -6.74 3.29
CA ALA A 90 -2.46 -6.83 2.16
C ALA A 90 -2.75 -8.07 1.29
N SER A 91 -3.04 -9.23 1.90
CA SER A 91 -3.46 -10.44 1.20
C SER A 91 -4.76 -10.25 0.42
N TRP A 92 -5.74 -9.54 0.98
CA TRP A 92 -6.98 -9.21 0.28
C TRP A 92 -6.74 -8.33 -0.95
N CYS A 93 -5.84 -7.36 -0.87
CA CYS A 93 -5.46 -6.53 -2.04
C CYS A 93 -4.70 -7.34 -3.11
N LEU A 94 -3.88 -8.31 -2.71
CA LEU A 94 -3.11 -9.16 -3.62
C LEU A 94 -3.94 -10.24 -4.31
N GLU A 95 -5.02 -10.69 -3.65
CA GLU A 95 -5.96 -11.76 -4.05
C GLU A 95 -5.38 -13.16 -4.20
N THR A 96 -4.13 -13.28 -4.64
CA THR A 96 -3.46 -14.55 -4.95
C THR A 96 -2.98 -15.32 -3.71
N VAL A 97 -3.10 -14.71 -2.52
CA VAL A 97 -2.64 -15.27 -1.25
C VAL A 97 -3.66 -15.00 -0.15
N ALA A 98 -3.59 -15.79 0.92
CA ALA A 98 -4.44 -15.67 2.11
C ALA A 98 -3.56 -15.84 3.37
N ILE A 99 -2.68 -14.87 3.64
CA ILE A 99 -1.69 -14.92 4.73
C ILE A 99 -1.94 -13.77 5.71
N ALA A 100 -2.27 -14.09 6.96
CA ALA A 100 -2.53 -13.10 8.02
C ALA A 100 -1.29 -12.74 8.86
N GLY A 101 -0.11 -13.31 8.59
CA GLY A 101 1.14 -12.96 9.29
C GLY A 101 2.07 -12.10 8.45
N ALA A 102 2.44 -10.91 8.92
CA ALA A 102 3.25 -9.96 8.16
C ALA A 102 4.61 -10.51 7.70
N GLN A 103 5.34 -11.17 8.59
CA GLN A 103 6.64 -11.78 8.23
C GLN A 103 6.45 -12.96 7.27
N ALA A 104 5.38 -13.74 7.43
CA ALA A 104 5.06 -14.85 6.54
C ALA A 104 4.69 -14.36 5.14
N LEU A 105 3.90 -13.27 5.05
CA LEU A 105 3.53 -12.66 3.78
C LEU A 105 4.75 -12.05 3.09
N GLY A 106 5.59 -11.32 3.82
CA GLY A 106 6.84 -10.77 3.31
C GLY A 106 7.80 -11.84 2.81
N GLY A 107 7.95 -12.94 3.56
CA GLY A 107 8.80 -14.08 3.17
C GLY A 107 8.24 -14.98 2.07
N HIS A 108 6.96 -14.83 1.70
CA HIS A 108 6.32 -15.64 0.66
C HIS A 108 6.81 -15.28 -0.75
N PHE A 109 7.20 -14.02 -0.96
CA PHE A 109 7.61 -13.48 -2.25
C PHE A 109 9.13 -13.26 -2.32
N PRO A 110 9.73 -13.24 -3.53
CA PRO A 110 11.15 -12.96 -3.69
C PRO A 110 11.52 -11.56 -3.19
N ALA A 111 12.64 -11.43 -2.48
CA ALA A 111 13.15 -10.14 -2.02
C ALA A 111 13.55 -9.24 -3.21
N VAL A 112 13.39 -7.93 -3.06
CA VAL A 112 13.76 -6.92 -4.06
C VAL A 112 14.28 -5.65 -3.39
N ASP A 113 15.27 -4.99 -3.99
CA ASP A 113 15.83 -3.72 -3.45
C ASP A 113 15.12 -2.48 -4.03
N SER A 114 14.58 -2.62 -5.24
CA SER A 114 13.88 -1.60 -6.00
C SER A 114 12.41 -2.03 -6.20
N PRO A 115 11.56 -1.82 -5.19
CA PRO A 115 10.16 -2.22 -5.28
C PRO A 115 9.40 -1.41 -6.32
N LEU A 116 8.32 -2.01 -6.83
CA LEU A 116 7.32 -1.37 -7.67
C LEU A 116 5.97 -1.31 -6.94
N PRO A 117 5.01 -0.50 -7.44
CA PRO A 117 3.69 -0.42 -6.83
C PRO A 117 3.01 -1.78 -6.72
N GLY A 118 2.40 -2.03 -5.56
CA GLY A 118 1.78 -3.30 -5.22
C GLY A 118 2.74 -4.37 -4.67
N ASP A 119 4.05 -4.09 -4.59
CA ASP A 119 4.98 -4.94 -3.84
C ASP A 119 4.74 -4.83 -2.33
N VAL A 120 5.14 -5.86 -1.59
CA VAL A 120 4.96 -5.90 -0.14
C VAL A 120 6.17 -5.26 0.53
N MET A 121 5.94 -4.16 1.26
CA MET A 121 6.86 -3.66 2.28
C MET A 121 6.60 -4.41 3.58
N TRP A 122 7.64 -4.85 4.28
CA TRP A 122 7.49 -5.51 5.57
C TRP A 122 8.72 -5.37 6.48
N PHE A 123 8.52 -5.55 7.78
CA PHE A 123 9.59 -5.59 8.79
C PHE A 123 9.16 -6.38 10.02
N SER A 124 10.13 -6.84 10.82
CA SER A 124 9.86 -7.50 12.10
C SER A 124 9.69 -6.48 13.22
N THR A 125 8.76 -6.76 14.14
CA THR A 125 8.58 -6.02 15.39
C THR A 125 9.10 -6.79 16.61
N GLY A 126 9.81 -7.91 16.38
CA GLY A 126 10.32 -8.80 17.42
C GLY A 126 9.34 -9.92 17.80
N ALA A 127 9.84 -10.93 18.52
CA ALA A 127 9.04 -12.06 19.04
C ALA A 127 8.17 -12.78 17.97
N GLY A 128 8.68 -12.93 16.75
CA GLY A 128 7.94 -13.57 15.65
C GLY A 128 6.84 -12.69 15.03
N LYS A 129 6.67 -11.45 15.49
CA LYS A 129 5.70 -10.48 14.95
C LYS A 129 6.36 -9.56 13.91
N GLY A 130 5.52 -8.89 13.14
CA GLY A 130 5.94 -7.93 12.14
C GLY A 130 4.79 -7.06 11.66
N HIS A 131 5.11 -6.17 10.73
CA HIS A 131 4.14 -5.32 10.05
C HIS A 131 4.40 -5.32 8.56
N CYS A 132 3.37 -5.05 7.77
CA CYS A 132 3.50 -4.96 6.33
C CYS A 132 2.51 -3.96 5.72
N GLY A 133 2.83 -3.54 4.50
CA GLY A 133 2.04 -2.62 3.69
C GLY A 133 2.31 -2.83 2.21
N LEU A 134 1.52 -2.16 1.37
CA LEU A 134 1.70 -2.21 -0.08
C LEU A 134 2.41 -0.95 -0.55
N VAL A 135 3.51 -1.11 -1.29
CA VAL A 135 4.27 0.00 -1.86
C VAL A 135 3.39 0.76 -2.86
N VAL A 136 3.35 2.08 -2.71
CA VAL A 136 2.66 3.00 -3.63
C VAL A 136 3.57 4.15 -4.08
N GLY A 137 4.74 4.32 -3.48
CA GLY A 137 5.77 5.22 -3.99
C GLY A 137 7.10 5.04 -3.27
N LEU A 138 8.17 5.56 -3.86
CA LEU A 138 9.54 5.39 -3.37
C LEU A 138 10.29 6.73 -3.48
N GLY A 139 10.93 7.12 -2.38
CA GLY A 139 11.86 8.24 -2.32
C GLY A 139 13.30 7.77 -2.06
N PRO A 140 14.28 8.68 -2.01
CA PRO A 140 15.67 8.33 -1.74
C PRO A 140 15.88 7.63 -0.39
N HIS A 141 15.19 8.10 0.66
CA HIS A 141 15.35 7.63 2.04
C HIS A 141 14.05 7.10 2.66
N GLU A 142 13.00 7.01 1.86
CA GLU A 142 11.67 6.64 2.35
C GLU A 142 10.91 5.80 1.34
N VAL A 143 9.95 5.06 1.84
CA VAL A 143 8.94 4.38 1.03
C VAL A 143 7.56 4.85 1.47
N MET A 144 6.68 5.05 0.50
CA MET A 144 5.28 5.38 0.71
C MET A 144 4.43 4.13 0.50
N THR A 145 3.56 3.84 1.45
CA THR A 145 2.77 2.60 1.52
C THR A 145 1.31 2.89 1.86
N ILE A 146 0.41 2.00 1.43
CA ILE A 146 -0.93 1.89 2.02
C ILE A 146 -0.94 0.66 2.92
N GLU A 147 -1.34 0.84 4.17
CA GLU A 147 -1.19 -0.16 5.23
C GLU A 147 -2.49 -0.30 6.01
N GLY A 148 -2.88 -1.55 6.28
CA GLY A 148 -3.91 -1.87 7.27
C GLY A 148 -3.30 -1.93 8.67
N ASN A 149 -4.14 -1.82 9.70
CA ASN A 149 -3.73 -1.85 11.11
C ASN A 149 -2.57 -0.89 11.40
N CYS A 150 -2.55 0.23 10.68
CA CYS A 150 -1.69 1.37 10.97
C CYS A 150 -2.46 2.20 11.99
N LEU A 151 -2.11 2.10 13.27
CA LEU A 151 -2.99 2.37 14.42
C LEU A 151 -4.24 1.49 14.34
N ASP A 152 -5.39 2.09 14.11
CA ASP A 152 -6.72 1.47 14.07
C ASP A 152 -7.38 1.55 12.68
N ALA A 153 -6.63 1.85 11.60
CA ALA A 153 -7.22 2.09 10.28
C ALA A 153 -6.30 1.72 9.11
N VAL A 154 -6.88 1.75 7.91
CA VAL A 154 -6.13 1.75 6.65
C VAL A 154 -5.63 3.17 6.36
N ARG A 155 -4.32 3.35 6.27
CA ARG A 155 -3.68 4.66 6.08
C ARG A 155 -2.62 4.62 4.98
N CYS A 156 -2.48 5.73 4.27
CA CYS A 156 -1.33 5.99 3.41
C CYS A 156 -0.26 6.70 4.24
N VAL A 157 0.92 6.10 4.37
CA VAL A 157 2.01 6.60 5.23
C VAL A 157 3.34 6.50 4.51
N ARG A 158 4.36 7.18 5.04
CA ARG A 158 5.75 7.03 4.63
C ARG A 158 6.57 6.44 5.77
N ARG A 159 7.50 5.56 5.45
CA ARG A 159 8.44 4.93 6.40
C ARG A 159 9.88 5.11 5.92
N ALA A 160 10.83 5.14 6.85
CA ALA A 160 12.26 5.15 6.54
C ALA A 160 12.66 3.88 5.76
N ARG A 161 13.29 4.06 4.59
CA ARG A 161 13.59 2.95 3.66
C ARG A 161 14.62 1.96 4.21
N ASP A 162 15.57 2.44 4.99
CA ASP A 162 16.61 1.63 5.64
C ASP A 162 16.09 0.75 6.79
N ARG A 163 14.81 0.91 7.17
CA ARG A 163 14.17 0.17 8.27
C ARG A 163 13.19 -0.90 7.82
N VAL A 164 13.03 -1.09 6.52
CA VAL A 164 12.04 -2.01 5.95
C VAL A 164 12.66 -2.91 4.88
N ARG A 165 11.94 -3.97 4.53
CA ARG A 165 12.28 -4.91 3.47
C ARG A 165 11.18 -4.87 2.41
N PHE A 166 11.51 -5.30 1.19
CA PHE A 166 10.54 -5.41 0.11
C PHE A 166 10.55 -6.79 -0.52
N SER A 167 9.38 -7.23 -0.94
CA SER A 167 9.23 -8.46 -1.70
C SER A 167 8.35 -8.25 -2.92
N SER A 168 8.81 -8.72 -4.08
CA SER A 168 8.16 -8.53 -5.38
C SER A 168 6.97 -9.45 -5.55
N THR A 169 5.77 -8.89 -5.75
CA THR A 169 4.53 -9.68 -5.92
C THR A 169 4.21 -10.02 -7.38
N GLY A 170 5.04 -9.53 -8.31
CA GLY A 170 4.91 -9.78 -9.74
C GLY A 170 6.16 -10.41 -10.35
N VAL A 171 5.95 -11.15 -11.45
CA VAL A 171 7.02 -11.53 -12.40
C VAL A 171 7.32 -10.39 -13.38
N ASP A 172 6.45 -9.37 -13.44
CA ASP A 172 6.59 -8.23 -14.32
C ASP A 172 7.39 -7.11 -13.63
N ILE A 173 8.56 -6.80 -14.19
CA ILE A 173 9.47 -5.72 -13.76
C ILE A 173 9.27 -4.42 -14.56
N GLN A 174 8.24 -4.35 -15.40
CA GLN A 174 7.96 -3.18 -16.23
C GLN A 174 7.20 -2.13 -15.42
N GLY A 175 7.78 -0.94 -15.32
CA GLY A 175 7.16 0.23 -14.71
C GLY A 175 8.17 1.05 -13.91
N THR A 176 7.77 2.27 -13.59
CA THR A 176 8.49 3.15 -12.65
C THR A 176 7.73 3.17 -11.34
N CYS A 177 8.41 2.97 -10.21
CA CYS A 177 7.80 3.26 -8.92
C CYS A 177 7.60 4.77 -8.81
N PRO A 178 6.37 5.26 -8.59
CA PRO A 178 6.11 6.69 -8.41
C PRO A 178 6.95 7.27 -7.28
N ALA A 179 7.27 8.56 -7.37
CA ALA A 179 7.89 9.27 -6.25
C ALA A 179 6.96 9.29 -5.01
N SER A 180 7.54 9.35 -3.81
CA SER A 180 6.78 9.63 -2.60
C SER A 180 6.20 11.05 -2.63
N ILE A 181 5.00 11.21 -2.06
CA ILE A 181 4.33 12.52 -1.94
C ILE A 181 4.41 12.98 -0.49
N ALA A 182 5.00 14.15 -0.25
CA ALA A 182 5.25 14.68 1.09
C ALA A 182 3.99 14.84 1.96
N ARG A 183 2.81 14.95 1.33
CA ARG A 183 1.50 15.02 1.98
C ARG A 183 1.17 13.76 2.82
N ALA A 184 1.70 12.59 2.47
CA ALA A 184 1.53 11.40 3.28
C ALA A 184 2.32 11.54 4.60
N PRO A 185 1.73 11.24 5.78
CA PRO A 185 2.42 11.32 7.07
C PRO A 185 3.69 10.48 7.09
N PHE A 186 4.79 11.03 7.65
CA PHE A 186 6.04 10.31 7.82
C PHE A 186 6.11 9.68 9.21
N MET A 187 6.28 8.37 9.25
CA MET A 187 6.51 7.57 10.46
C MET A 187 8.00 7.30 10.56
N GLY A 188 8.68 8.08 11.41
CA GLY A 188 10.14 8.15 11.49
C GLY A 188 10.77 6.90 12.11
N ALA A 189 10.03 6.19 12.96
CA ALA A 189 10.37 4.83 13.36
C ALA A 189 9.50 3.83 12.58
N ALA A 190 10.08 2.71 12.13
CA ALA A 190 9.28 1.66 11.50
C ALA A 190 8.17 1.14 12.42
N LEU A 191 8.37 1.12 13.73
CA LEU A 191 7.35 0.69 14.71
C LEU A 191 6.27 1.75 14.97
N GLU A 192 6.50 3.00 14.55
CA GLU A 192 5.52 4.07 14.76
C GLU A 192 4.25 3.73 13.98
N GLY A 193 3.12 3.78 14.69
CA GLY A 193 1.81 3.44 14.15
C GLY A 193 1.56 1.94 13.94
N THR A 194 2.44 1.02 14.36
CA THR A 194 2.17 -0.42 14.30
C THR A 194 1.42 -0.89 15.55
N ARG A 195 0.38 -1.72 15.39
CA ARG A 195 -0.31 -2.42 16.51
C ARG A 195 -0.28 -3.93 16.31
#